data_AF-A0A7C5FZ19-F1
#
_entry.id   AF-A0A7C5FZ19-F1
#
_cell.length_a   1.000
_cell.length_b   1.000
_cell.length_c   1.000
_cell.angle_alpha   90.00
_cell.angle_beta   90.00
_cell.angle_gamma   90.00
#
_symmetry.space_group_name_H-M   'P 1'
#
loop_
_entity.id
_entity.type
_entity.pdbx_description
1 polymer ?
#
loop_
_entity_poly.entity_id
_entity_poly.type
_entity_poly.pdbx_seq_one_letter_code
_entity_poly.pdbx_strand_id
1 'polypeptide(L)'
;MAYQRLIIGDIHGCWDELQALLDKAGLGEEAEIIALGDIVDRGPSSDRVFEFFSTHPQARSLKGNHESKHLKASEGKTKPALSQLITRYQLGEERYPKALAYFATLPHYLELPEAILVHGMVEPGKPLEDQKPEILMGSLSGQRYMFTQYSRPWYELYQGEKPLIVGHMDYSGKAQPFNWQDRVFGIDTDCCRGGALTGILLPEFRIISVPSRGDHWSYVARAHKDLISEACRIKELSWDRAKDLLEQWTSSSSEEEVPHPLLDEVRDLVEQGEYMLQVLYRYLTATCDNIIQQLRAETDFDHLSQREQGQQFAKRIGQTSLASLLHLARKGKLSLDVLRQNFPRPTQVIRIVRDLQDRGRLPKNLLDLRPED
;
A
#
# COMPACT_ATOMS: atom_id res chain seq x y z
N MET A 1 -17.12 -10.92 37.67
CA MET A 1 -16.49 -12.13 37.11
C MET A 1 -15.49 -11.66 36.08
N ALA A 2 -14.28 -12.20 36.04
CA ALA A 2 -13.33 -11.84 34.98
C ALA A 2 -13.90 -12.39 33.66
N TYR A 3 -14.03 -11.52 32.64
CA TYR A 3 -14.45 -11.96 31.31
C TYR A 3 -13.37 -12.85 30.71
N GLN A 4 -13.76 -13.97 30.11
CA GLN A 4 -12.84 -14.82 29.38
C GLN A 4 -12.28 -14.04 28.18
N ARG A 5 -10.97 -14.09 27.97
CA ARG A 5 -10.35 -13.47 26.79
C ARG A 5 -9.48 -14.46 26.06
N LEU A 6 -9.58 -14.47 24.74
CA LEU A 6 -8.62 -15.16 23.88
C LEU A 6 -7.72 -14.12 23.21
N ILE A 7 -6.43 -14.17 23.57
CA ILE A 7 -5.39 -13.39 22.91
C ILE A 7 -4.80 -14.26 21.80
N ILE A 8 -4.73 -13.76 20.56
CA ILE A 8 -4.29 -14.52 19.38
C ILE A 8 -3.04 -13.86 18.80
N GLY A 9 -2.02 -14.67 18.46
CA GLY A 9 -0.83 -14.22 17.76
C GLY A 9 -1.10 -13.86 16.29
N ASP A 10 -0.03 -13.71 15.51
CA ASP A 10 -0.08 -13.24 14.12
C ASP A 10 -0.90 -14.18 13.22
N ILE A 11 -2.03 -13.66 12.69
CA ILE A 11 -3.01 -14.45 11.93
C ILE A 11 -2.66 -14.45 10.45
N HIS A 12 -2.21 -13.32 9.90
CA HIS A 12 -1.78 -13.20 8.51
C HIS A 12 -2.77 -13.82 7.51
N GLY A 13 -4.05 -13.47 7.58
CA GLY A 13 -5.06 -13.98 6.64
C GLY A 13 -5.33 -15.50 6.69
N CYS A 14 -4.83 -16.22 7.71
CA CYS A 14 -5.05 -17.65 7.92
C CYS A 14 -6.43 -17.90 8.56
N TRP A 15 -7.49 -17.62 7.78
CA TRP A 15 -8.89 -17.65 8.24
C TRP A 15 -9.31 -19.02 8.78
N ASP A 16 -8.92 -20.10 8.10
CA ASP A 16 -9.29 -21.46 8.49
C ASP A 16 -8.69 -21.86 9.85
N GLU A 17 -7.44 -21.45 10.10
CA GLU A 17 -6.77 -21.64 11.39
C GLU A 17 -7.38 -20.75 12.47
N LEU A 18 -7.79 -19.51 12.15
CA LEU A 18 -8.51 -18.67 13.09
C LEU A 18 -9.83 -19.33 13.54
N GLN A 19 -10.64 -19.83 12.61
CA GLN A 19 -11.88 -20.55 12.94
C GLN A 19 -11.59 -21.76 13.84
N ALA A 20 -10.59 -22.58 13.46
CA ALA A 20 -10.23 -23.76 14.25
C ALA A 20 -9.73 -23.40 15.65
N LEU A 21 -9.03 -22.28 15.83
CA LEU A 21 -8.58 -21.81 17.13
C LEU A 21 -9.75 -21.33 17.99
N LEU A 22 -10.70 -20.59 17.41
CA LEU A 22 -11.92 -20.14 18.09
C LEU A 22 -12.76 -21.33 18.55
N ASP A 23 -12.95 -22.33 17.71
CA ASP A 23 -13.65 -23.57 18.06
C ASP A 23 -12.94 -24.30 19.21
N LYS A 24 -11.62 -24.40 19.14
CA LYS A 24 -10.80 -25.05 20.18
C LYS A 24 -10.81 -24.28 21.50
N ALA A 25 -10.94 -22.96 21.46
CA ALA A 25 -10.98 -22.13 22.65
C ALA A 25 -12.25 -22.36 23.47
N GLY A 26 -13.37 -22.71 22.83
CA GLY A 26 -14.64 -22.98 23.48
C GLY A 26 -15.16 -21.77 24.25
N LEU A 27 -15.11 -20.60 23.61
CA LEU A 27 -15.45 -19.32 24.22
C LEU A 27 -16.95 -19.19 24.49
N GLY A 28 -17.30 -18.54 25.60
CA GLY A 28 -18.68 -18.10 25.85
C GLY A 28 -19.07 -16.89 25.00
N GLU A 29 -20.37 -16.61 24.90
CA GLU A 29 -20.92 -15.49 24.11
C GLU A 29 -20.42 -14.10 24.53
N GLU A 30 -19.89 -13.96 25.75
CA GLU A 30 -19.39 -12.69 26.30
C GLU A 30 -17.85 -12.59 26.29
N ALA A 31 -17.16 -13.54 25.64
CA ALA A 31 -15.71 -13.58 25.62
C ALA A 31 -15.12 -12.55 24.65
N GLU A 32 -14.04 -11.90 25.07
CA GLU A 32 -13.31 -10.99 24.18
C GLU A 32 -12.28 -11.75 23.35
N ILE A 33 -12.17 -11.36 22.07
CA ILE A 33 -11.20 -11.93 21.13
C ILE A 33 -10.25 -10.82 20.71
N ILE A 34 -8.97 -10.97 21.02
CA ILE A 34 -7.98 -9.91 20.80
C ILE A 34 -6.80 -10.45 19.99
N ALA A 35 -6.63 -9.95 18.77
CA ALA A 35 -5.41 -10.22 17.99
C ALA A 35 -4.28 -9.26 18.39
N LEU A 36 -3.04 -9.76 18.40
CA LEU A 36 -1.86 -8.96 18.71
C LEU A 36 -1.40 -8.05 17.57
N GLY A 37 -2.03 -8.14 16.39
CA GLY A 37 -1.64 -7.41 15.18
C GLY A 37 -1.43 -8.36 14.02
N ASP A 38 -1.00 -7.82 12.88
CA ASP A 38 -0.68 -8.57 11.67
C ASP A 38 -1.80 -9.57 11.28
N ILE A 39 -3.04 -9.06 11.27
CA ILE A 39 -4.24 -9.86 10.96
C ILE A 39 -4.40 -10.09 9.45
N VAL A 40 -3.79 -9.23 8.63
CA VAL A 40 -3.76 -9.31 7.17
C VAL A 40 -2.38 -9.69 6.63
N ASP A 41 -2.28 -9.78 5.30
CA ASP A 41 -1.09 -10.15 4.55
C ASP A 41 -0.70 -11.63 4.62
N ARG A 42 -0.03 -12.08 3.56
CA ARG A 42 0.59 -13.39 3.35
C ARG A 42 -0.38 -14.55 3.18
N GLY A 43 -1.38 -14.72 4.04
CA GLY A 43 -2.34 -15.80 3.94
C GLY A 43 -3.41 -15.59 2.86
N PRO A 44 -4.22 -16.63 2.61
CA PRO A 44 -5.14 -16.67 1.49
C PRO A 44 -6.40 -15.81 1.67
N SER A 45 -6.73 -15.43 2.89
CA SER A 45 -8.05 -14.89 3.24
C SER A 45 -7.97 -13.68 4.17
N SER A 46 -7.12 -12.69 3.85
CA SER A 46 -7.02 -11.45 4.64
C SER A 46 -8.35 -10.69 4.70
N ASP A 47 -9.17 -10.80 3.65
CA ASP A 47 -10.48 -10.17 3.58
C ASP A 47 -11.46 -10.73 4.62
N ARG A 48 -11.47 -12.06 4.82
CA ARG A 48 -12.31 -12.71 5.86
C ARG A 48 -11.84 -12.39 7.26
N VAL A 49 -10.53 -12.41 7.50
CA VAL A 49 -9.97 -12.05 8.81
C VAL A 49 -10.28 -10.57 9.13
N PHE A 50 -10.10 -9.67 8.16
CA PHE A 50 -10.46 -8.27 8.31
C PHE A 50 -11.96 -8.10 8.61
N GLU A 51 -12.85 -8.75 7.84
CA GLU A 51 -14.29 -8.69 8.05
C GLU A 51 -14.66 -9.10 9.48
N PHE A 52 -14.08 -10.20 9.97
CA PHE A 52 -14.32 -10.66 11.34
C PHE A 52 -13.93 -9.62 12.40
N PHE A 53 -12.70 -9.10 12.35
CA PHE A 53 -12.21 -8.15 13.37
C PHE A 53 -12.82 -6.74 13.26
N SER A 54 -13.39 -6.39 12.11
CA SER A 54 -14.03 -5.09 11.89
C SER A 54 -15.52 -5.08 12.23
N THR A 55 -16.18 -6.25 12.24
CA THR A 55 -17.64 -6.35 12.45
C THR A 55 -18.03 -7.07 13.73
N HIS A 56 -17.21 -7.99 14.24
CA HIS A 56 -17.56 -8.76 15.42
C HIS A 56 -17.44 -7.89 16.70
N PRO A 57 -18.51 -7.72 17.49
CA PRO A 57 -18.59 -6.70 18.55
C PRO A 57 -17.57 -6.90 19.69
N GLN A 58 -17.15 -8.14 19.92
CA GLN A 58 -16.16 -8.50 20.95
C GLN A 58 -14.77 -8.77 20.40
N ALA A 59 -14.58 -8.62 19.08
CA ALA A 59 -13.28 -8.81 18.45
C ALA A 59 -12.56 -7.45 18.30
N ARG A 60 -11.27 -7.44 18.59
CA ARG A 60 -10.40 -6.28 18.35
C ARG A 60 -8.99 -6.73 18.03
N SER A 61 -8.20 -5.84 17.43
CA SER A 61 -6.80 -6.07 17.13
C SER A 61 -5.94 -4.94 17.67
N LEU A 62 -4.67 -5.22 17.94
CA LEU A 62 -3.64 -4.18 17.97
C LEU A 62 -3.20 -3.83 16.55
N LYS A 63 -2.47 -2.73 16.42
CA LYS A 63 -1.78 -2.34 15.18
C LYS A 63 -0.44 -3.10 15.10
N GLY A 64 -0.30 -4.00 14.14
CA GLY A 64 0.98 -4.59 13.77
C GLY A 64 1.72 -3.77 12.72
N ASN A 65 2.92 -4.22 12.35
CA ASN A 65 3.67 -3.55 11.28
C ASN A 65 3.07 -3.78 9.90
N HIS A 66 2.31 -4.85 9.67
CA HIS A 66 1.64 -5.08 8.39
C HIS A 66 0.51 -4.07 8.17
N GLU A 67 -0.33 -3.81 9.16
CA GLU A 67 -1.33 -2.72 9.09
C GLU A 67 -0.65 -1.36 8.88
N SER A 68 0.47 -1.10 9.56
CA SER A 68 1.25 0.13 9.38
C SER A 68 1.82 0.29 7.95
N LYS A 69 2.25 -0.80 7.32
CA LYS A 69 2.75 -0.78 5.92
C LYS A 69 1.65 -0.41 4.93
N HIS A 70 0.42 -0.89 5.15
CA HIS A 70 -0.74 -0.50 4.33
C HIS A 70 -1.02 1.00 4.40
N LEU A 71 -1.06 1.58 5.61
CA LEU A 71 -1.25 3.02 5.81
C LEU A 71 -0.15 3.85 5.13
N LYS A 72 1.12 3.47 5.32
CA LYS A 72 2.26 4.16 4.70
C LYS A 72 2.24 4.04 3.17
N ALA A 73 1.79 2.91 2.63
CA ALA A 73 1.65 2.71 1.19
C ALA A 73 0.52 3.56 0.59
N SER A 74 -0.65 3.65 1.25
CA SER A 74 -1.75 4.51 0.78
C SER A 74 -1.40 6.00 0.80
N GLU A 75 -0.51 6.41 1.70
CA GLU A 75 0.02 7.78 1.76
C GLU A 75 1.20 8.03 0.79
N GLY A 76 1.62 7.02 0.02
CA GLY A 76 2.77 7.12 -0.88
C GLY A 76 4.14 7.19 -0.19
N LYS A 77 4.22 6.98 1.13
CA LYS A 77 5.46 7.02 1.92
C LYS A 77 6.35 5.81 1.68
N THR A 78 5.77 4.68 1.31
CA THR A 78 6.49 3.44 0.99
C THR A 78 5.87 2.72 -0.20
N LYS A 79 6.67 1.98 -0.97
CA LYS A 79 6.12 1.08 -1.99
C LYS A 79 5.51 -0.16 -1.30
N PRO A 80 4.30 -0.60 -1.67
CA PRO A 80 3.73 -1.82 -1.14
C PRO A 80 4.56 -3.03 -1.58
N ALA A 81 4.74 -4.00 -0.68
CA ALA A 81 5.34 -5.29 -1.05
C ALA A 81 4.27 -6.23 -1.65
N LEU A 82 4.73 -7.38 -2.15
CA LEU A 82 3.89 -8.44 -2.72
C LEU A 82 2.68 -8.77 -1.83
N SER A 83 2.89 -8.92 -0.52
CA SER A 83 1.79 -9.23 0.40
C SER A 83 0.73 -8.13 0.47
N GLN A 84 1.13 -6.85 0.56
CA GLN A 84 0.16 -5.75 0.64
C GLN A 84 -0.66 -5.61 -0.65
N LEU A 85 -0.04 -5.89 -1.80
CA LEU A 85 -0.74 -5.90 -3.09
C LEU A 85 -1.77 -7.02 -3.14
N ILE A 86 -1.43 -8.22 -2.68
CA ILE A 86 -2.36 -9.35 -2.59
C ILE A 86 -3.51 -9.03 -1.63
N THR A 87 -3.23 -8.47 -0.46
CA THR A 87 -4.27 -8.07 0.51
C THR A 87 -5.21 -7.02 -0.06
N ARG A 88 -4.67 -6.01 -0.76
CA ARG A 88 -5.50 -5.02 -1.47
C ARG A 88 -6.42 -5.68 -2.48
N TYR A 89 -5.91 -6.65 -3.23
CA TYR A 89 -6.72 -7.43 -4.16
C TYR A 89 -7.81 -8.25 -3.46
N GLN A 90 -7.46 -9.00 -2.40
CA GLN A 90 -8.42 -9.80 -1.62
C GLN A 90 -9.58 -8.94 -1.09
N LEU A 91 -9.28 -7.73 -0.62
CA LEU A 91 -10.29 -6.81 -0.10
C LEU A 91 -11.11 -6.14 -1.22
N GLY A 92 -10.50 -5.87 -2.37
CA GLY A 92 -11.11 -5.14 -3.47
C GLY A 92 -11.31 -3.65 -3.17
N GLU A 93 -11.80 -2.90 -4.16
CA GLU A 93 -11.89 -1.43 -4.09
C GLU A 93 -12.85 -0.93 -3.01
N GLU A 94 -13.90 -1.69 -2.70
CA GLU A 94 -14.91 -1.26 -1.72
C GLU A 94 -14.44 -1.44 -0.28
N ARG A 95 -13.81 -2.60 0.02
CA ARG A 95 -13.42 -2.94 1.40
C ARG A 95 -12.05 -2.43 1.77
N TYR A 96 -11.13 -2.24 0.81
CA TYR A 96 -9.77 -1.79 1.12
C TYR A 96 -9.71 -0.40 1.80
N PRO A 97 -10.46 0.63 1.36
CA PRO A 97 -10.52 1.90 2.08
C PRO A 97 -11.10 1.78 3.49
N LYS A 98 -12.09 0.90 3.69
CA LYS A 98 -12.65 0.60 5.03
C LYS A 98 -11.59 -0.05 5.93
N ALA A 99 -10.79 -0.96 5.36
CA ALA A 99 -9.66 -1.57 6.05
C ALA A 99 -8.61 -0.54 6.45
N LEU A 100 -8.24 0.39 5.58
CA LEU A 100 -7.32 1.48 5.92
C LEU A 100 -7.86 2.36 7.06
N ALA A 101 -9.15 2.71 7.01
CA ALA A 101 -9.79 3.48 8.08
C ALA A 101 -9.76 2.72 9.42
N TYR A 102 -10.08 1.43 9.42
CA TYR A 102 -9.99 0.56 10.58
C TYR A 102 -8.55 0.44 11.11
N PHE A 103 -7.57 0.20 10.23
CA PHE A 103 -6.16 0.11 10.59
C PHE A 103 -5.67 1.39 11.28
N ALA A 104 -6.12 2.56 10.83
CA ALA A 104 -5.76 3.82 11.45
C ALA A 104 -6.20 3.92 12.93
N THR A 105 -7.32 3.30 13.32
CA THR A 105 -7.85 3.37 14.68
C THR A 105 -7.24 2.36 15.66
N LEU A 106 -6.52 1.35 15.18
CA LEU A 106 -5.99 0.28 16.04
C LEU A 106 -5.00 0.82 17.10
N PRO A 107 -5.10 0.42 18.38
CA PRO A 107 -4.15 0.82 19.41
C PRO A 107 -2.79 0.11 19.22
N HIS A 108 -1.71 0.72 19.71
CA HIS A 108 -0.38 0.09 19.67
C HIS A 108 -0.15 -0.91 20.81
N TYR A 109 -0.90 -0.78 21.90
CA TYR A 109 -0.89 -1.69 23.04
C TYR A 109 -2.25 -1.68 23.73
N LEU A 110 -2.53 -2.72 24.52
CA LEU A 110 -3.65 -2.75 25.45
C LEU A 110 -3.15 -3.15 26.83
N GLU A 111 -3.63 -2.47 27.85
CA GLU A 111 -3.36 -2.83 29.23
C GLU A 111 -4.62 -3.46 29.84
N LEU A 112 -4.57 -4.77 30.07
CA LEU A 112 -5.63 -5.53 30.72
C LEU A 112 -5.34 -5.68 32.22
N PRO A 113 -6.32 -6.14 33.02
CA PRO A 113 -6.07 -6.53 34.41
C PRO A 113 -4.97 -7.60 34.53
N GLU A 114 -4.95 -8.57 33.62
CA GLU A 114 -4.09 -9.74 33.69
C GLU A 114 -2.72 -9.54 33.03
N ALA A 115 -2.67 -8.82 31.91
CA ALA A 115 -1.48 -8.70 31.06
C ALA A 115 -1.45 -7.39 30.26
N ILE A 116 -0.28 -7.05 29.75
CA ILE A 116 -0.09 -6.02 28.73
C ILE A 116 0.09 -6.72 27.37
N LEU A 117 -0.63 -6.25 26.36
CA LEU A 117 -0.59 -6.77 25.01
C LEU A 117 0.16 -5.80 24.11
N VAL A 118 1.15 -6.28 23.37
CA VAL A 118 1.94 -5.50 22.40
C VAL A 118 2.22 -6.38 21.19
N HIS A 119 2.19 -5.83 19.97
CA HIS A 119 2.52 -6.61 18.77
C HIS A 119 3.97 -7.10 18.79
N GLY A 120 4.92 -6.15 18.84
CA GLY A 120 6.34 -6.37 18.67
C GLY A 120 7.12 -6.52 19.98
N MET A 121 7.61 -5.40 20.50
CA MET A 121 8.56 -5.38 21.63
C MET A 121 8.28 -4.20 22.55
N VAL A 122 8.83 -4.25 23.76
CA VAL A 122 8.83 -3.14 24.72
C VAL A 122 10.26 -2.75 25.04
N GLU A 123 10.58 -1.46 24.95
CA GLU A 123 11.90 -0.93 25.30
C GLU A 123 12.08 -0.98 26.83
N PRO A 124 13.12 -1.67 27.34
CA PRO A 124 13.35 -1.79 28.79
C PRO A 124 13.52 -0.45 29.49
N GLY A 125 12.92 -0.32 30.68
CA GLY A 125 13.06 0.85 31.54
C GLY A 125 12.23 2.07 31.11
N LYS A 126 11.38 1.95 30.08
CA LYS A 126 10.45 3.01 29.67
C LYS A 126 8.99 2.64 29.96
N PRO A 127 8.20 3.55 30.57
CA PRO A 127 6.75 3.42 30.66
C PRO A 127 6.09 3.22 29.28
N LEU A 128 4.89 2.62 29.24
CA LEU A 128 4.20 2.30 27.98
C LEU A 128 3.87 3.55 27.14
N GLU A 129 3.54 4.65 27.81
CA GLU A 129 3.27 5.96 27.21
C GLU A 129 4.49 6.58 26.51
N ASP A 130 5.70 6.21 26.94
CA ASP A 130 6.97 6.70 26.39
C ASP A 130 7.57 5.75 25.34
N GLN A 131 6.92 4.62 25.08
CA GLN A 131 7.33 3.67 24.06
C GLN A 131 7.13 4.25 22.67
N LYS A 132 8.12 4.03 21.78
CA LYS A 132 7.98 4.44 20.37
C LYS A 132 7.06 3.49 19.63
N PRO A 133 6.09 3.99 18.83
CA PRO A 133 5.21 3.14 18.02
C PRO A 133 5.98 2.16 17.12
N GLU A 134 7.13 2.57 16.58
CA GLU A 134 7.99 1.73 15.75
C GLU A 134 8.49 0.47 16.46
N ILE A 135 8.69 0.54 17.78
CA ILE A 135 9.15 -0.57 18.63
C ILE A 135 7.95 -1.45 18.99
N LEU A 136 6.85 -0.83 19.44
CA LEU A 136 5.61 -1.53 19.80
C LEU A 136 5.02 -2.31 18.62
N MET A 137 5.11 -1.78 17.39
CA MET A 137 4.65 -2.47 16.18
C MET A 137 5.70 -3.40 15.58
N GLY A 138 6.91 -3.54 16.14
CA GLY A 138 7.93 -4.40 15.53
C GLY A 138 8.41 -3.95 14.14
N SER A 139 8.29 -2.66 13.82
CA SER A 139 8.75 -2.14 12.51
C SER A 139 10.26 -2.35 12.32
N LEU A 140 10.73 -2.37 11.06
CA LEU A 140 12.15 -2.53 10.74
C LEU A 140 13.05 -1.52 11.47
N SER A 141 12.62 -0.26 11.58
CA SER A 141 13.37 0.78 12.31
C SER A 141 13.38 0.53 13.82
N GLY A 142 12.27 0.06 14.39
CA GLY A 142 12.17 -0.30 15.80
C GLY A 142 13.03 -1.51 16.15
N GLN A 143 12.94 -2.59 15.37
CA GLN A 143 13.81 -3.77 15.52
C GLN A 143 15.29 -3.42 15.39
N ARG A 144 15.66 -2.66 14.35
CA ARG A 144 17.05 -2.24 14.18
C ARG A 144 17.55 -1.43 15.37
N TYR A 145 16.73 -0.52 15.88
CA TYR A 145 17.04 0.24 17.09
C TYR A 145 17.26 -0.71 18.27
N MET A 146 16.30 -1.58 18.58
CA MET A 146 16.37 -2.52 19.70
C MET A 146 17.61 -3.42 19.64
N PHE A 147 17.89 -4.02 18.48
CA PHE A 147 19.03 -4.93 18.32
C PHE A 147 20.39 -4.23 18.29
N THR A 148 20.42 -2.91 18.02
CA THR A 148 21.67 -2.13 18.08
C THR A 148 21.94 -1.60 19.48
N GLN A 149 20.90 -1.16 20.19
CA GLN A 149 21.05 -0.52 21.50
C GLN A 149 21.28 -1.52 22.64
N TYR A 150 20.73 -2.73 22.53
CA TYR A 150 20.77 -3.72 23.61
C TYR A 150 21.57 -4.95 23.18
N SER A 151 22.55 -5.33 23.99
CA SER A 151 23.41 -6.51 23.78
C SER A 151 22.74 -7.83 24.21
N ARG A 152 21.65 -7.75 24.97
CA ARG A 152 20.83 -8.88 25.41
C ARG A 152 19.43 -8.77 24.80
N PRO A 153 18.71 -9.89 24.64
CA PRO A 153 17.32 -9.84 24.21
C PRO A 153 16.47 -8.98 25.14
N TRP A 154 15.60 -8.14 24.57
CA TRP A 154 14.83 -7.15 25.31
C TRP A 154 13.94 -7.77 26.41
N TYR A 155 13.39 -8.97 26.16
CA TYR A 155 12.53 -9.68 27.09
C TYR A 155 13.27 -10.12 28.36
N GLU A 156 14.60 -10.33 28.31
CA GLU A 156 15.42 -10.60 29.49
C GLU A 156 15.62 -9.37 30.38
N LEU A 157 15.45 -8.18 29.78
CA LEU A 157 15.61 -6.88 30.42
C LEU A 157 14.28 -6.30 30.90
N TYR A 158 13.16 -6.99 30.64
CA TYR A 158 11.84 -6.54 31.05
C TYR A 158 11.70 -6.59 32.58
N GLN A 159 11.39 -5.43 33.17
CA GLN A 159 11.27 -5.25 34.62
C GLN A 159 9.84 -4.93 35.09
N GLY A 160 8.88 -4.80 34.17
CA GLY A 160 7.49 -4.48 34.52
C GLY A 160 6.79 -5.59 35.32
N GLU A 161 5.85 -5.20 36.17
CA GLU A 161 5.16 -6.13 37.09
C GLU A 161 4.15 -7.03 36.37
N LYS A 162 3.43 -6.50 35.36
CA LYS A 162 2.46 -7.25 34.58
C LYS A 162 3.14 -8.11 33.51
N PRO A 163 2.67 -9.35 33.27
CA PRO A 163 3.14 -10.12 32.13
C PRO A 163 2.85 -9.42 30.79
N LEU A 164 3.76 -9.61 29.83
CA LEU A 164 3.59 -9.21 28.44
C LEU A 164 3.15 -10.40 27.59
N ILE A 165 2.22 -10.17 26.66
CA ILE A 165 1.91 -11.12 25.58
C ILE A 165 2.21 -10.42 24.25
N VAL A 166 3.09 -11.04 23.45
CA VAL A 166 3.64 -10.48 22.21
C VAL A 166 3.56 -11.44 21.02
N GLY A 167 3.44 -10.87 19.83
CA GLY A 167 3.45 -11.56 18.54
C GLY A 167 4.72 -11.25 17.76
N HIS A 168 4.57 -10.98 16.46
CA HIS A 168 5.56 -10.44 15.52
C HIS A 168 6.78 -11.30 15.18
N MET A 169 7.27 -12.07 16.15
CA MET A 169 8.43 -12.94 16.01
C MET A 169 8.18 -14.28 16.67
N ASP A 170 8.61 -15.34 16.00
CA ASP A 170 8.83 -16.64 16.63
C ASP A 170 10.07 -16.58 17.55
N TYR A 171 9.83 -16.24 18.82
CA TYR A 171 10.87 -16.19 19.85
C TYR A 171 11.46 -17.58 20.19
N SER A 172 10.77 -18.67 19.84
CA SER A 172 11.28 -20.03 20.08
C SER A 172 12.27 -20.48 19.00
N GLY A 173 12.19 -19.89 17.80
CA GLY A 173 12.90 -20.32 16.60
C GLY A 173 12.48 -21.70 16.08
N LYS A 174 11.35 -22.22 16.55
CA LYS A 174 10.84 -23.59 16.28
C LYS A 174 9.33 -23.61 16.05
N ALA A 175 8.69 -22.47 15.80
CA ALA A 175 7.25 -22.30 15.68
C ALA A 175 6.49 -22.84 16.90
N GLN A 176 7.00 -22.58 18.11
CA GLN A 176 6.39 -22.99 19.37
C GLN A 176 6.12 -21.78 20.28
N PRO A 177 5.08 -21.84 21.13
CA PRO A 177 4.82 -20.79 22.10
C PRO A 177 6.04 -20.60 23.01
N PHE A 178 6.42 -19.34 23.20
CA PHE A 178 7.56 -18.94 24.02
C PHE A 178 7.07 -18.39 25.36
N ASN A 179 7.69 -18.83 26.46
CA ASN A 179 7.44 -18.30 27.79
C ASN A 179 8.77 -17.99 28.46
N TRP A 180 9.02 -16.71 28.70
CA TRP A 180 10.15 -16.24 29.50
C TRP A 180 9.69 -15.94 30.93
N GLN A 181 9.94 -16.89 31.82
CA GLN A 181 9.78 -16.75 33.28
C GLN A 181 8.38 -16.28 33.73
N ASP A 182 7.33 -16.62 32.99
CA ASP A 182 5.95 -16.15 33.19
C ASP A 182 5.79 -14.61 33.12
N ARG A 183 6.79 -13.92 32.52
CA ARG A 183 6.81 -12.46 32.36
C ARG A 183 6.61 -12.01 30.92
N VAL A 184 7.10 -12.78 29.94
CA VAL A 184 6.93 -12.46 28.52
C VAL A 184 6.52 -13.73 27.78
N PHE A 185 5.33 -13.69 27.18
CA PHE A 185 4.76 -14.75 26.38
C PHE A 185 4.82 -14.36 24.90
N GLY A 186 5.61 -15.09 24.11
CA GLY A 186 5.64 -14.94 22.65
C GLY A 186 4.72 -15.97 21.99
N ILE A 187 3.72 -15.52 21.24
CA ILE A 187 2.71 -16.41 20.65
C ILE A 187 2.55 -16.28 19.13
N ASP A 188 3.44 -15.55 18.46
CA ASP A 188 3.64 -15.75 17.03
C ASP A 188 4.39 -17.07 16.82
N THR A 189 3.67 -18.06 16.30
CA THR A 189 4.18 -19.40 16.00
C THR A 189 4.20 -19.66 14.49
N ASP A 190 4.41 -18.60 13.70
CA ASP A 190 4.65 -18.62 12.25
C ASP A 190 3.57 -19.37 11.45
N CYS A 191 2.30 -19.13 11.81
CA CYS A 191 1.13 -19.81 11.21
C CYS A 191 1.16 -19.76 9.68
N CYS A 192 1.41 -18.57 9.12
CA CYS A 192 1.38 -18.34 7.67
C CYS A 192 2.48 -19.07 6.90
N ARG A 193 3.50 -19.62 7.57
CA ARG A 193 4.60 -20.39 6.95
C ARG A 193 4.58 -21.88 7.33
N GLY A 194 3.46 -22.37 7.85
CA GLY A 194 3.26 -23.78 8.16
C GLY A 194 3.57 -24.17 9.61
N GLY A 195 3.74 -23.19 10.50
CA GLY A 195 3.81 -23.43 11.94
C GLY A 195 2.43 -23.71 12.56
N ALA A 196 2.01 -22.89 13.51
CA ALA A 196 0.69 -22.99 14.14
C ALA A 196 0.10 -21.60 14.38
N LEU A 197 -1.21 -21.49 14.51
CA LEU A 197 -1.85 -20.32 15.12
C LEU A 197 -2.01 -20.59 16.62
N THR A 198 -1.45 -19.70 17.43
CA THR A 198 -1.44 -19.84 18.89
C THR A 198 -2.24 -18.73 19.54
N GLY A 199 -2.97 -19.07 20.60
CA GLY A 199 -3.61 -18.12 21.49
C GLY A 199 -3.43 -18.45 22.97
N ILE A 200 -3.69 -17.46 23.82
CA ILE A 200 -3.70 -17.56 25.28
C ILE A 200 -5.10 -17.22 25.79
N LEU A 201 -5.64 -18.11 26.60
CA LEU A 201 -6.86 -17.88 27.35
C LEU A 201 -6.55 -17.25 28.70
N LEU A 202 -7.11 -16.07 28.93
CA LEU A 202 -7.06 -15.34 30.20
C LEU A 202 -8.36 -15.52 30.99
N PRO A 203 -8.30 -15.53 32.33
CA PRO A 203 -7.13 -15.19 33.18
C PRO A 203 -6.14 -16.34 33.45
N GLU A 204 -6.37 -17.56 32.95
CA GLU A 204 -5.60 -18.75 33.32
C GLU A 204 -4.21 -18.84 32.66
N PHE A 205 -3.89 -17.95 31.73
CA PHE A 205 -2.70 -18.03 30.87
C PHE A 205 -2.58 -19.39 30.13
N ARG A 206 -3.73 -20.01 29.81
CA ARG A 206 -3.76 -21.32 29.15
C ARG A 206 -3.46 -21.15 27.66
N ILE A 207 -2.29 -21.61 27.23
CA ILE A 207 -1.88 -21.60 25.83
C ILE A 207 -2.61 -22.72 25.06
N ILE A 208 -3.16 -22.36 23.89
CA ILE A 208 -3.75 -23.28 22.92
C ILE A 208 -3.20 -22.98 21.52
N SER A 209 -2.98 -24.02 20.73
CA SER A 209 -2.51 -23.86 19.35
C SER A 209 -3.25 -24.78 18.40
N VAL A 210 -3.41 -24.36 17.15
CA VAL A 210 -3.88 -25.19 16.04
C VAL A 210 -2.80 -25.24 14.95
N PRO A 211 -2.39 -26.43 14.46
CA PRO A 211 -1.42 -26.52 13.39
C PRO A 211 -1.91 -25.82 12.12
N SER A 212 -1.00 -25.15 11.43
CA SER A 212 -1.27 -24.59 10.11
C SER A 212 -1.52 -25.70 9.09
N ARG A 213 -2.43 -25.46 8.16
CA ARG A 213 -2.75 -26.39 7.06
C ARG A 213 -1.66 -26.42 5.99
N GLY A 214 -0.68 -25.51 6.04
CA GLY A 214 0.48 -25.53 5.16
C GLY A 214 1.25 -24.20 5.14
N ASP A 215 2.28 -24.12 4.27
CA ASP A 215 2.98 -22.86 4.02
C ASP A 215 2.13 -21.97 3.08
N HIS A 216 1.18 -21.26 3.70
CA HIS A 216 0.26 -20.35 3.04
C HIS A 216 1.00 -19.26 2.28
N TRP A 217 2.04 -18.68 2.86
CA TRP A 217 2.77 -17.60 2.18
C TRP A 217 3.45 -18.07 0.91
N SER A 218 4.16 -19.20 0.95
CA SER A 218 4.81 -19.73 -0.26
C SER A 218 3.78 -20.07 -1.35
N TYR A 219 2.62 -20.60 -0.97
CA TYR A 219 1.53 -20.89 -1.89
C TYR A 219 0.95 -19.60 -2.50
N VAL A 220 0.52 -18.67 -1.65
CA VAL A 220 -0.11 -17.39 -2.04
C VAL A 220 0.85 -16.54 -2.86
N ALA A 221 2.10 -16.39 -2.43
CA ALA A 221 3.12 -15.64 -3.16
C ALA A 221 3.38 -16.24 -4.54
N ARG A 222 3.39 -17.57 -4.68
CA ARG A 222 3.56 -18.24 -5.97
C ARG A 222 2.34 -18.03 -6.87
N ALA A 223 1.14 -18.20 -6.33
CA ALA A 223 -0.11 -18.02 -7.06
C ALA A 223 -0.29 -16.58 -7.60
N HIS A 224 0.27 -15.59 -6.91
CA HIS A 224 0.16 -14.16 -7.27
C HIS A 224 1.47 -13.57 -7.84
N LYS A 225 2.50 -14.38 -8.07
CA LYS A 225 3.80 -13.92 -8.55
C LYS A 225 3.71 -13.30 -9.93
N ASP A 226 2.91 -13.91 -10.81
CA ASP A 226 2.72 -13.45 -12.19
C ASP A 226 1.94 -12.15 -12.21
N LEU A 227 0.88 -12.05 -11.40
CA LEU A 227 0.09 -10.84 -11.22
C LEU A 227 0.96 -9.65 -10.80
N ILE A 228 1.93 -9.85 -9.90
CA ILE A 228 2.72 -8.73 -9.38
C ILE A 228 3.95 -8.43 -10.24
N SER A 229 4.43 -9.41 -11.02
CA SER A 229 5.31 -9.14 -12.16
C SER A 229 4.60 -8.23 -13.17
N GLU A 230 3.33 -8.49 -13.44
CA GLU A 230 2.49 -7.69 -14.33
C GLU A 230 2.22 -6.29 -13.76
N ALA A 231 1.93 -6.18 -12.45
CA ALA A 231 1.74 -4.90 -11.75
C ALA A 231 2.95 -3.97 -11.88
N CYS A 232 4.17 -4.50 -11.73
CA CYS A 232 5.40 -3.74 -11.89
C CYS A 232 5.60 -3.21 -13.32
N ARG A 233 5.10 -3.94 -14.32
CA ARG A 233 5.19 -3.58 -15.74
C ARG A 233 4.14 -2.55 -16.16
N ILE A 234 3.12 -2.27 -15.35
CA ILE A 234 2.08 -1.27 -15.66
C ILE A 234 2.69 0.07 -16.04
N LYS A 235 3.72 0.53 -15.32
CA LYS A 235 4.38 1.82 -15.57
C LYS A 235 5.13 1.87 -16.91
N GLU A 236 5.38 0.72 -17.52
CA GLU A 236 6.09 0.56 -18.79
C GLU A 236 5.14 0.31 -19.98
N LEU A 237 3.84 0.20 -19.72
CA LEU A 237 2.83 -0.02 -20.76
C LEU A 237 2.83 1.11 -21.79
N SER A 238 2.72 0.73 -23.06
CA SER A 238 2.34 1.67 -24.12
C SER A 238 0.85 2.00 -24.01
N TRP A 239 0.43 3.09 -24.66
CA TRP A 239 -1.00 3.43 -24.79
C TRP A 239 -1.83 2.26 -25.31
N ASP A 240 -1.41 1.66 -26.42
CA ASP A 240 -2.14 0.59 -27.08
C ASP A 240 -2.24 -0.64 -26.16
N ARG A 241 -1.13 -1.04 -25.54
CA ARG A 241 -1.16 -2.21 -24.65
C ARG A 241 -2.00 -1.97 -23.41
N ALA A 242 -1.99 -0.77 -22.85
CA ALA A 242 -2.84 -0.43 -21.71
C ALA A 242 -4.33 -0.48 -22.10
N LYS A 243 -4.71 0.05 -23.28
CA LYS A 243 -6.07 -0.01 -23.80
C LYS A 243 -6.51 -1.45 -24.10
N ASP A 244 -5.65 -2.24 -24.73
CA ASP A 244 -5.91 -3.67 -24.98
C ASP A 244 -6.16 -4.44 -23.68
N LEU A 245 -5.38 -4.17 -22.63
CA LEU A 245 -5.57 -4.80 -21.32
C LEU A 245 -6.90 -4.38 -20.68
N LEU A 246 -7.27 -3.09 -20.76
CA LEU A 246 -8.57 -2.61 -20.27
C LEU A 246 -9.72 -3.29 -21.01
N GLU A 247 -9.66 -3.40 -22.34
CA GLU A 247 -10.68 -4.10 -23.13
C GLU A 247 -10.75 -5.58 -22.76
N GLN A 248 -9.61 -6.26 -22.67
CA GLN A 248 -9.53 -7.69 -22.31
C GLN A 248 -10.12 -7.95 -20.92
N TRP A 249 -9.73 -7.14 -19.92
CA TRP A 249 -10.14 -7.34 -18.54
C TRP A 249 -11.56 -6.83 -18.22
N THR A 250 -12.10 -5.92 -19.02
CA THR A 250 -13.49 -5.45 -18.90
C THR A 250 -14.46 -6.34 -19.67
N SER A 251 -14.02 -7.01 -20.74
CA SER A 251 -14.85 -7.93 -21.53
C SER A 251 -14.94 -9.34 -20.96
N SER A 252 -14.01 -9.74 -20.08
CA SER A 252 -14.05 -11.03 -19.39
C SER A 252 -15.01 -11.07 -18.21
N SER A 253 -15.41 -9.93 -17.63
CA SER A 253 -16.28 -9.91 -16.45
C SER A 253 -17.73 -10.30 -16.80
N SER A 254 -18.07 -11.57 -16.59
CA SER A 254 -19.44 -12.00 -16.29
C SER A 254 -19.80 -11.61 -14.84
N GLU A 255 -21.08 -11.58 -14.48
CA GLU A 255 -21.55 -11.18 -13.13
C GLU A 255 -20.95 -12.00 -11.96
N GLU A 256 -20.25 -13.12 -12.25
CA GLU A 256 -19.61 -14.01 -11.27
C GLU A 256 -18.07 -13.92 -11.26
N GLU A 257 -17.41 -13.22 -12.19
CA GLU A 257 -15.94 -13.12 -12.23
C GLU A 257 -15.42 -11.86 -11.51
N VAL A 258 -14.48 -12.06 -10.58
CA VAL A 258 -13.75 -10.98 -9.91
C VAL A 258 -12.92 -10.22 -10.96
N PRO A 259 -13.05 -8.88 -11.07
CA PRO A 259 -12.26 -8.08 -12.01
C PRO A 259 -10.77 -8.32 -11.89
N HIS A 260 -10.02 -8.14 -12.99
CA HIS A 260 -8.57 -8.28 -12.95
C HIS A 260 -7.97 -7.37 -11.86
N PRO A 261 -7.08 -7.87 -10.98
CA PRO A 261 -6.58 -7.14 -9.81
C PRO A 261 -5.89 -5.80 -10.09
N LEU A 262 -5.48 -5.59 -11.34
CA LEU A 262 -4.75 -4.43 -11.82
C LEU A 262 -5.58 -3.57 -12.77
N LEU A 263 -6.86 -3.88 -12.93
CA LEU A 263 -7.76 -3.19 -13.83
C LEU A 263 -7.76 -1.69 -13.51
N ASP A 264 -7.91 -1.35 -12.23
CA ASP A 264 -8.02 0.04 -11.82
C ASP A 264 -6.66 0.75 -11.81
N GLU A 265 -5.55 0.07 -11.50
CA GLU A 265 -4.22 0.64 -11.71
C GLU A 265 -3.93 0.97 -13.19
N VAL A 266 -4.35 0.12 -14.13
CA VAL A 266 -4.20 0.39 -15.56
C VAL A 266 -5.18 1.47 -16.00
N ARG A 267 -6.41 1.46 -15.49
CA ARG A 267 -7.45 2.47 -15.77
C ARG A 267 -6.97 3.85 -15.32
N ASP A 268 -6.54 3.97 -14.07
CA ASP A 268 -5.97 5.19 -13.49
C ASP A 268 -4.76 5.69 -14.30
N LEU A 269 -3.88 4.77 -14.72
CA LEU A 269 -2.72 5.14 -15.54
C LEU A 269 -3.16 5.75 -16.87
N VAL A 270 -4.14 5.14 -17.55
CA VAL A 270 -4.66 5.61 -18.83
C VAL A 270 -5.39 6.94 -18.65
N GLU A 271 -6.29 7.05 -17.67
CA GLU A 271 -7.06 8.26 -17.39
C GLU A 271 -6.17 9.44 -17.01
N GLN A 272 -5.24 9.26 -16.07
CA GLN A 272 -4.27 10.29 -15.71
C GLN A 272 -3.38 10.64 -16.89
N GLY A 273 -2.97 9.65 -17.68
CA GLY A 273 -2.21 9.86 -18.89
C GLY A 273 -2.95 10.75 -19.89
N GLU A 274 -4.18 10.39 -20.26
CA GLU A 274 -5.01 11.09 -21.23
C GLU A 274 -5.27 12.53 -20.77
N TYR A 275 -5.55 12.71 -19.48
CA TYR A 275 -5.69 14.03 -18.89
C TYR A 275 -4.41 14.87 -19.05
N MET A 276 -3.25 14.32 -18.69
CA MET A 276 -1.96 15.02 -18.82
C MET A 276 -1.60 15.28 -20.29
N LEU A 277 -2.03 14.43 -21.22
CA LEU A 277 -1.86 14.63 -22.65
C LEU A 277 -2.61 15.88 -23.13
N GLN A 278 -3.84 16.09 -22.66
CA GLN A 278 -4.62 17.30 -22.96
C GLN A 278 -3.97 18.55 -22.38
N VAL A 279 -3.50 18.48 -21.13
CA VAL A 279 -2.75 19.58 -20.49
C VAL A 279 -1.52 19.95 -21.31
N LEU A 280 -0.75 18.95 -21.75
CA LEU A 280 0.45 19.16 -22.57
C LEU A 280 0.10 19.78 -23.93
N TYR A 281 -0.99 19.33 -24.57
CA TYR A 281 -1.47 19.91 -25.83
C TYR A 281 -1.82 21.39 -25.69
N ARG A 282 -2.62 21.74 -24.66
CA ARG A 282 -2.98 23.14 -24.37
C ARG A 282 -1.76 23.99 -24.09
N TYR A 283 -0.82 23.46 -23.29
CA TYR A 283 0.44 24.14 -22.99
C TYR A 283 1.25 24.45 -24.24
N LEU A 284 1.44 23.48 -25.13
CA LEU A 284 2.20 23.65 -26.37
C LEU A 284 1.53 24.65 -27.31
N THR A 285 0.21 24.58 -27.43
CA THR A 285 -0.58 25.49 -28.29
C THR A 285 -0.50 26.92 -27.77
N ALA A 286 -0.79 27.14 -26.48
CA ALA A 286 -0.71 28.46 -25.87
C ALA A 286 0.71 29.05 -25.90
N THR A 287 1.73 28.22 -25.70
CA THR A 287 3.13 28.64 -25.81
C THR A 287 3.47 29.05 -27.24
N CYS A 288 3.02 28.28 -28.24
CA CYS A 288 3.20 28.60 -29.65
C CYS A 288 2.52 29.92 -30.01
N ASP A 289 1.27 30.12 -29.62
CA ASP A 289 0.50 31.32 -29.93
C ASP A 289 1.13 32.57 -29.31
N ASN A 290 1.58 32.48 -28.06
CA ASN A 290 2.29 33.57 -27.40
C ASN A 290 3.59 33.94 -28.15
N ILE A 291 4.38 32.94 -28.55
CA ILE A 291 5.59 33.18 -29.33
C ILE A 291 5.27 33.86 -30.67
N ILE A 292 4.23 33.41 -31.39
CA ILE A 292 3.82 34.02 -32.66
C ILE A 292 3.36 35.46 -32.44
N GLN A 293 2.56 35.73 -31.41
CA GLN A 293 2.11 37.08 -31.07
C GLN A 293 3.29 38.02 -30.78
N GLN A 294 4.28 37.56 -30.00
CA GLN A 294 5.48 38.34 -29.73
C GLN A 294 6.28 38.62 -31.03
N LEU A 295 6.44 37.62 -31.89
CA LEU A 295 7.15 37.80 -33.16
C LEU A 295 6.42 38.79 -34.07
N ARG A 296 5.09 38.74 -34.16
CA ARG A 296 4.26 39.71 -34.90
C ARG A 296 4.38 41.14 -34.36
N ALA A 297 4.58 41.29 -33.05
CA ALA A 297 4.76 42.60 -32.43
C ALA A 297 6.16 43.20 -32.68
N GLU A 298 7.16 42.34 -32.90
CA GLU A 298 8.57 42.75 -33.03
C GLU A 298 9.05 42.78 -34.49
N THR A 299 8.45 42.01 -35.38
CA THR A 299 8.86 41.85 -36.78
C THR A 299 7.65 41.78 -37.72
N ASP A 300 7.89 41.92 -39.01
CA ASP A 300 6.86 41.73 -40.05
C ASP A 300 6.60 40.23 -40.33
N PHE A 301 6.35 39.48 -39.26
CA PHE A 301 6.42 38.02 -39.23
C PHE A 301 5.50 37.35 -40.27
N ASP A 302 4.30 37.89 -40.49
CA ASP A 302 3.31 37.30 -41.38
C ASP A 302 3.65 37.46 -42.88
N HIS A 303 4.53 38.41 -43.24
CA HIS A 303 4.98 38.64 -44.61
C HIS A 303 6.31 37.92 -44.97
N LEU A 304 6.94 37.27 -43.99
CA LEU A 304 8.15 36.47 -44.20
C LEU A 304 7.87 35.15 -44.94
N SER A 305 8.90 34.60 -45.60
CA SER A 305 8.81 33.25 -46.14
C SER A 305 8.68 32.21 -45.02
N GLN A 306 8.09 31.03 -45.31
CA GLN A 306 7.95 29.96 -44.31
C GLN A 306 9.28 29.53 -43.67
N ARG A 307 10.39 29.65 -44.41
CA ARG A 307 11.74 29.34 -43.92
C ARG A 307 12.19 30.36 -42.88
N GLU A 308 12.01 31.65 -43.16
CA GLU A 308 12.39 32.74 -42.26
C GLU A 308 11.51 32.76 -41.00
N GLN A 309 10.20 32.54 -41.15
CA GLN A 309 9.30 32.34 -40.00
C GLN A 309 9.77 31.19 -39.12
N GLY A 310 10.19 30.07 -39.72
CA GLY A 310 10.73 28.92 -39.00
C GLY A 310 12.01 29.24 -38.22
N GLN A 311 12.92 30.02 -38.81
CA GLN A 311 14.18 30.42 -38.17
C GLN A 311 13.96 31.38 -37.00
N GLN A 312 13.12 32.40 -37.18
CA GLN A 312 12.80 33.34 -36.10
C GLN A 312 12.09 32.64 -34.95
N PHE A 313 11.14 31.75 -35.25
CA PHE A 313 10.45 30.95 -34.25
C PHE A 313 11.43 30.03 -33.49
N ALA A 314 12.29 29.30 -34.19
CA ALA A 314 13.31 28.45 -33.55
C ALA A 314 14.23 29.23 -32.60
N LYS A 315 14.63 30.45 -33.00
CA LYS A 315 15.44 31.35 -32.16
C LYS A 315 14.72 31.76 -30.88
N ARG A 316 13.40 31.99 -30.92
CA ARG A 316 12.59 32.37 -29.74
C ARG A 316 12.38 31.22 -28.77
N ILE A 317 12.09 30.01 -29.28
CA ILE A 317 11.90 28.82 -28.43
C ILE A 317 13.20 28.48 -27.66
N GLY A 318 14.35 28.63 -28.33
CA GLY A 318 15.65 28.22 -27.79
C GLY A 318 15.79 26.69 -27.70
N GLN A 319 16.68 26.23 -26.81
CA GLN A 319 16.90 24.80 -26.60
C GLN A 319 15.91 24.24 -25.57
N THR A 320 14.97 23.43 -26.05
CA THR A 320 14.02 22.69 -25.21
C THR A 320 13.73 21.33 -25.82
N SER A 321 13.44 20.34 -24.98
CA SER A 321 13.04 19.00 -25.41
C SER A 321 11.71 18.98 -26.16
N LEU A 322 10.91 20.04 -26.05
CA LEU A 322 9.60 20.19 -26.70
C LEU A 322 9.65 20.97 -28.04
N ALA A 323 10.84 21.32 -28.53
CA ALA A 323 10.99 22.21 -29.68
C ALA A 323 10.34 21.65 -30.96
N SER A 324 10.49 20.34 -31.21
CA SER A 324 9.87 19.68 -32.37
C SER A 324 8.33 19.79 -32.33
N LEU A 325 7.73 19.61 -31.16
CA LEU A 325 6.29 19.70 -30.95
C LEU A 325 5.77 21.14 -31.10
N LEU A 326 6.51 22.13 -30.60
CA LEU A 326 6.19 23.55 -30.81
C LEU A 326 6.25 23.93 -32.30
N HIS A 327 7.19 23.37 -33.05
CA HIS A 327 7.22 23.56 -34.51
C HIS A 327 6.04 22.89 -35.23
N LEU A 328 5.54 21.76 -34.73
CA LEU A 328 4.31 21.14 -35.25
C LEU A 328 3.09 21.99 -34.91
N ALA A 329 3.01 22.55 -33.69
CA ALA A 329 1.96 23.48 -33.29
C ALA A 329 1.90 24.69 -34.23
N ARG A 330 3.05 25.33 -34.49
CA ARG A 330 3.16 26.46 -35.42
C ARG A 330 2.64 26.15 -36.82
N LYS A 331 2.84 24.90 -37.29
CA LYS A 331 2.40 24.46 -38.61
C LYS A 331 0.94 24.01 -38.63
N GLY A 332 0.21 24.10 -37.52
CA GLY A 332 -1.15 23.57 -37.37
C GLY A 332 -1.20 22.04 -37.46
N LYS A 333 -0.09 21.36 -37.16
CA LYS A 333 0.07 19.90 -37.27
C LYS A 333 0.21 19.20 -35.92
N LEU A 334 0.03 19.91 -34.81
CA LEU A 334 -0.02 19.29 -33.50
C LEU A 334 -1.42 18.69 -33.27
N SER A 335 -1.47 17.47 -32.76
CA SER A 335 -2.71 16.81 -32.33
C SER A 335 -2.42 15.91 -31.13
N LEU A 336 -3.46 15.42 -30.45
CA LEU A 336 -3.29 14.44 -29.38
C LEU A 336 -2.63 13.16 -29.89
N ASP A 337 -2.94 12.70 -31.11
CA ASP A 337 -2.31 11.51 -31.69
C ASP A 337 -0.81 11.70 -31.96
N VAL A 338 -0.42 12.89 -32.43
CA VAL A 338 0.99 13.26 -32.58
C VAL A 338 1.70 13.21 -31.22
N LEU A 339 1.05 13.68 -30.16
CA LEU A 339 1.60 13.61 -28.80
C LEU A 339 1.70 12.16 -28.30
N ARG A 340 0.69 11.30 -28.52
CA ARG A 340 0.78 9.86 -28.18
C ARG A 340 1.91 9.16 -28.91
N GLN A 341 2.14 9.49 -30.18
CA GLN A 341 3.27 8.94 -30.96
C GLN A 341 4.63 9.40 -30.43
N ASN A 342 4.74 10.67 -30.00
CA ASN A 342 6.00 11.20 -29.43
C ASN A 342 6.25 10.71 -28.00
N PHE A 343 5.20 10.38 -27.27
CA PHE A 343 5.24 9.87 -25.90
C PHE A 343 4.48 8.56 -25.82
N PRO A 344 5.06 7.43 -26.26
CA PRO A 344 4.35 6.17 -26.41
C PRO A 344 3.81 5.57 -25.11
N ARG A 345 4.20 6.11 -23.95
CA ARG A 345 3.75 5.65 -22.63
C ARG A 345 3.04 6.76 -21.85
N PRO A 346 1.92 6.46 -21.17
CA PRO A 346 1.24 7.43 -20.30
C PRO A 346 2.18 8.06 -19.26
N THR A 347 3.06 7.25 -18.65
CA THR A 347 4.02 7.70 -17.63
C THR A 347 5.01 8.76 -18.13
N GLN A 348 5.34 8.77 -19.43
CA GLN A 348 6.24 9.78 -20.00
C GLN A 348 5.57 11.15 -20.03
N VAL A 349 4.29 11.22 -20.44
CA VAL A 349 3.52 12.46 -20.50
C VAL A 349 3.29 12.99 -19.09
N ILE A 350 2.85 12.14 -18.16
CA ILE A 350 2.66 12.49 -16.75
C ILE A 350 3.95 13.11 -16.18
N ARG A 351 5.11 12.51 -16.44
CA ARG A 351 6.40 13.02 -15.97
C ARG A 351 6.75 14.38 -16.55
N ILE A 352 6.51 14.59 -17.86
CA ILE A 352 6.80 15.86 -18.53
C ILE A 352 5.93 16.99 -17.96
N VAL A 353 4.63 16.76 -17.80
CA VAL A 353 3.72 17.78 -17.30
C VAL A 353 4.05 18.14 -15.84
N ARG A 354 4.37 17.15 -15.01
CA ARG A 354 4.83 17.39 -13.63
C ARG A 354 6.13 18.19 -13.60
N ASP A 355 7.12 17.88 -14.43
CA ASP A 355 8.37 18.67 -14.51
C ASP A 355 8.11 20.12 -14.95
N LEU A 356 7.16 20.36 -15.87
CA LEU A 356 6.74 21.71 -16.24
C LEU A 356 6.08 22.46 -15.07
N GLN A 357 5.24 21.77 -14.30
CA GLN A 357 4.56 22.32 -13.13
C GLN A 357 5.57 22.65 -12.01
N ASP A 358 6.46 21.72 -11.67
CA ASP A 358 7.46 21.86 -10.61
C ASP A 358 8.45 23.00 -10.90
N ARG A 359 8.74 23.25 -12.18
CA ARG A 359 9.58 24.38 -12.63
C ARG A 359 8.83 25.70 -12.77
N GLY A 360 7.54 25.75 -12.42
CA GLY A 360 6.70 26.94 -12.57
C GLY A 360 6.49 27.39 -14.02
N ARG A 361 6.69 26.48 -15.00
CA ARG A 361 6.56 26.76 -16.43
C ARG A 361 5.17 26.49 -16.96
N LEU A 362 4.34 25.73 -16.22
CA LEU A 362 2.96 25.45 -16.57
C LEU A 362 2.01 26.49 -15.93
N PRO A 363 1.29 27.29 -16.72
CA PRO A 363 0.28 28.21 -16.19
C PRO A 363 -0.83 27.46 -15.45
N LYS A 364 -1.23 27.94 -14.27
CA LYS A 364 -2.23 27.28 -13.41
C LYS A 364 -3.57 27.09 -14.11
N ASN A 365 -4.01 28.06 -14.92
CA ASN A 365 -5.27 28.01 -15.66
C ASN A 365 -5.35 26.85 -16.68
N LEU A 366 -4.23 26.23 -17.07
CA LEU A 366 -4.24 25.09 -17.98
C LEU A 366 -4.47 23.74 -17.26
N LEU A 367 -4.34 23.73 -15.93
CA LEU A 367 -4.60 22.58 -15.06
C LEU A 367 -6.06 22.50 -14.60
N ASP A 368 -6.86 23.55 -14.75
CA ASP A 368 -8.23 23.61 -14.22
C ASP A 368 -9.32 23.42 -15.30
N LEU A 369 -8.92 23.31 -16.58
CA LEU A 369 -9.82 23.12 -17.72
C LEU A 369 -10.18 21.64 -17.87
N ARG A 370 -11.48 21.33 -17.78
CA ARG A 370 -12.00 19.98 -18.00
C ARG A 370 -11.90 19.62 -19.49
N PRO A 371 -11.97 18.32 -19.86
CA PRO A 371 -11.94 17.90 -21.27
C PRO A 371 -13.02 18.53 -22.16
N GLU A 372 -14.06 19.12 -21.55
CA GLU A 372 -15.23 19.69 -22.20
C GLU A 372 -15.17 21.23 -22.34
N ASP A 373 -14.13 21.87 -21.81
CA ASP A 373 -13.81 23.30 -21.96
C ASP A 373 -12.80 23.53 -23.10
#